data_AF-A0A8J3IWA8-F1
#
_entry.id   AF-A0A8J3IWA8-F1
#
_cell.length_a   1.000
_cell.length_b   1.000
_cell.length_c   1.000
_cell.angle_alpha   90.00
_cell.angle_beta   90.00
_cell.angle_gamma   90.00
#
_symmetry.space_group_name_H-M   'P 1'
#
loop_
_entity.id
_entity.type
_entity.pdbx_description
1 polymer ?
#
loop_
_entity_poly.entity_id
_entity_poly.type
_entity_poly.pdbx_seq_one_letter_code
_entity_poly.pdbx_strand_id
1 'polypeptide(L)' 'MTPAKQKRLLKRFGPCPPGYTHQDLTQFLDLLYGMYSHHFTGEELRQIIVSDPFDLTEPPRSLKLVELAEWLEAILL' A
#
# COMPACT_ATOMS: atom_id res chain seq x y z
N MET A 1 -9.88 6.61 -6.73
CA MET A 1 -9.40 7.42 -5.59
C MET A 1 -10.13 8.76 -5.56
N THR A 2 -10.47 9.34 -4.41
CA THR A 2 -10.90 10.76 -4.32
C THR A 2 -9.77 11.63 -3.77
N PRO A 3 -9.67 12.93 -4.10
CA PRO A 3 -8.61 13.81 -3.58
C PRO A 3 -8.55 13.86 -2.05
N ALA A 4 -9.71 13.83 -1.38
CA ALA A 4 -9.79 13.79 0.08
C ALA A 4 -9.22 12.48 0.66
N LYS A 5 -9.50 11.34 0.01
CA LYS A 5 -8.95 10.04 0.43
C LYS A 5 -7.43 9.99 0.20
N GLN A 6 -6.95 10.46 -0.96
CA GLN A 6 -5.51 10.56 -1.26
C GLN A 6 -4.79 11.39 -0.20
N LYS A 7 -5.27 12.62 0.08
CA LYS A 7 -4.69 13.50 1.10
C LYS A 7 -4.66 12.85 2.49
N ARG A 8 -5.71 12.10 2.85
CA ARG A 8 -5.77 11.37 4.13
C ARG A 8 -4.73 10.25 4.20
N LEU A 9 -4.56 9.48 3.11
CA LEU A 9 -3.59 8.39 3.04
C LEU A 9 -2.15 8.90 3.11
N LEU A 10 -1.81 9.91 2.31
CA LEU A 10 -0.48 10.54 2.33
C LEU A 10 -0.16 11.18 3.68
N LYS A 11 -1.17 11.78 4.36
CA LYS A 11 -0.99 12.31 5.72
C LYS A 11 -0.71 11.21 6.75
N ARG A 12 -1.34 10.03 6.59
CA ARG A 12 -1.22 8.93 7.55
C ARG A 12 0.05 8.11 7.37
N PHE A 13 0.37 7.75 6.13
CA PHE A 13 1.43 6.79 5.82
C PHE A 13 2.70 7.44 5.27
N GLY A 14 2.61 8.70 4.83
CA GLY A 14 3.73 9.46 4.26
C GLY A 14 3.68 9.59 2.74
N PRO A 15 4.61 10.37 2.17
CA PRO A 15 4.81 10.45 0.72
C PRO A 15 5.51 9.20 0.17
N CYS A 16 5.99 9.25 -1.07
CA CYS A 16 6.82 8.21 -1.67
C CYS A 16 7.98 7.81 -0.73
N PRO A 17 8.15 6.52 -0.43
CA PRO A 17 9.27 6.02 0.36
C PRO A 17 10.62 6.44 -0.25
N PRO A 18 11.60 6.84 0.58
CA PRO A 18 12.91 7.21 0.09
C PRO A 18 13.62 6.02 -0.57
N GLY A 19 14.30 6.26 -1.69
CA GLY A 19 15.04 5.22 -2.42
C GLY A 19 14.21 4.42 -3.43
N TYR A 20 12.92 4.69 -3.55
CA TYR A 20 12.04 4.05 -4.55
C TYR A 20 11.55 5.07 -5.58
N THR A 21 11.51 4.65 -6.83
CA THR A 21 10.91 5.42 -7.92
C THR A 21 9.41 5.09 -8.05
N HIS A 22 8.66 5.95 -8.74
CA HIS A 22 7.26 5.64 -9.09
C HIS A 22 7.15 4.34 -9.91
N GLN A 23 8.17 4.03 -10.73
CA GLN A 23 8.20 2.79 -11.51
C GLN A 23 8.34 1.56 -10.59
N ASP A 24 9.21 1.62 -9.59
CA ASP A 24 9.38 0.53 -8.61
C ASP A 24 8.09 0.28 -7.84
N LEU A 25 7.43 1.36 -7.38
CA LEU A 25 6.16 1.26 -6.66
C LEU A 25 5.02 0.75 -7.54
N THR A 26 4.99 1.12 -8.82
CA THR A 26 4.00 0.61 -9.78
C THR A 26 4.17 -0.90 -9.97
N GLN A 27 5.40 -1.37 -10.21
CA GLN A 27 5.68 -2.80 -10.37
C GLN A 27 5.34 -3.59 -9.10
N PHE A 28 5.65 -3.03 -7.94
CA PHE A 28 5.29 -3.66 -6.66
C PHE A 28 3.77 -3.75 -6.48
N LEU A 29 3.02 -2.70 -6.82
CA LEU A 29 1.56 -2.70 -6.76
C LEU A 29 0.93 -3.70 -7.74
N ASP A 30 1.47 -3.81 -8.96
CA ASP A 30 1.02 -4.80 -9.95
C ASP A 30 1.23 -6.24 -9.44
N LEU A 31 2.38 -6.51 -8.81
CA LEU A 31 2.67 -7.81 -8.19
C LEU A 31 1.70 -8.11 -7.04
N LEU A 32 1.45 -7.14 -6.16
CA LEU A 32 0.46 -7.28 -5.09
C LEU A 32 -0.91 -7.63 -5.67
N TYR A 33 -1.38 -6.90 -6.67
CA TYR A 33 -2.67 -7.19 -7.29
C TYR A 33 -2.68 -8.56 -7.98
N GLY A 34 -1.61 -8.98 -8.65
CA GLY A 34 -1.52 -10.30 -9.27
C GLY A 34 -1.55 -11.46 -8.27
N MET A 35 -0.93 -11.31 -7.10
CA MET A 35 -0.93 -12.35 -6.05
C MET A 35 -2.33 -12.57 -5.46
N TYR A 36 -3.03 -11.46 -5.21
CA TYR A 36 -4.26 -11.47 -4.42
C TYR A 36 -5.54 -11.57 -5.26
N SER A 37 -5.52 -11.19 -6.54
CA SER A 37 -6.69 -11.18 -7.44
C SER A 37 -7.31 -12.56 -7.68
N HIS A 38 -6.52 -13.63 -7.62
CA HIS A 38 -6.96 -14.98 -7.95
C HIS A 38 -7.33 -15.84 -6.73
N HIS A 39 -6.87 -15.47 -5.54
CA HIS A 39 -6.94 -16.33 -4.36
C HIS A 39 -7.91 -15.83 -3.29
N PHE A 40 -8.25 -14.54 -3.29
CA PHE A 40 -9.01 -13.93 -2.21
C PHE A 40 -10.13 -13.04 -2.76
N THR A 41 -11.28 -13.12 -2.10
CA THR A 41 -12.36 -12.16 -2.23
C THR A 41 -11.96 -10.81 -1.61
N GLY A 42 -12.62 -9.73 -2.04
CA GLY A 42 -12.34 -8.40 -1.50
C GLY A 42 -12.59 -8.27 0.00
N GLU A 43 -13.43 -9.12 0.60
CA GLU A 43 -13.64 -9.15 2.05
C GLU A 43 -12.48 -9.80 2.80
N GLU A 44 -11.93 -10.89 2.25
CA GLU A 44 -10.77 -11.58 2.82
C GLU A 44 -9.53 -10.68 2.81
N LEU A 45 -9.30 -9.95 1.72
CA LEU A 45 -8.18 -9.02 1.60
C LEU A 45 -8.20 -7.91 2.67
N ARG A 46 -9.39 -7.47 3.10
CA ARG A 46 -9.55 -6.45 4.16
C ARG A 46 -9.15 -6.93 5.55
N GLN A 47 -9.06 -8.26 5.75
CA GLN A 47 -8.66 -8.87 7.01
C GLN A 47 -7.16 -9.20 7.06
N ILE A 48 -6.46 -9.16 5.91
CA ILE A 48 -5.02 -9.43 5.87
C ILE A 48 -4.27 -8.24 6.47
N ILE A 49 -3.48 -8.53 7.50
CA ILE A 49 -2.54 -7.59 8.12
C ILE A 49 -1.13 -7.95 7.64
N VAL A 50 -0.40 -6.95 7.18
CA VAL A 50 0.99 -7.07 6.73
C VAL A 50 1.87 -6.11 7.52
N SER A 51 3.16 -6.43 7.63
CA SER A 51 4.17 -5.46 8.03
C SER A 51 4.38 -4.45 6.90
N ASP A 52 4.56 -3.18 7.25
CA ASP A 52 4.91 -2.17 6.27
C ASP A 52 6.32 -2.44 5.72
N PRO A 53 6.47 -2.72 4.41
CA PRO A 53 7.78 -3.03 3.83
C PRO A 53 8.69 -1.80 3.72
N PHE A 54 8.17 -0.59 3.93
CA PHE A 54 8.92 0.67 3.86
C PHE A 54 9.19 1.29 5.23
N ASP A 55 8.67 0.68 6.30
CA ASP A 55 8.95 1.12 7.66
C ASP A 55 10.27 0.53 8.15
N LEU A 56 11.19 1.43 8.54
CA LEU A 56 12.52 1.07 9.01
C LEU A 56 12.59 0.95 10.54
N THR A 57 11.48 1.11 11.25
CA THR A 57 11.44 0.88 12.71
C THR A 57 11.49 -0.60 13.06
N GLU A 58 11.89 -0.90 14.29
CA GLU A 58 11.91 -2.27 14.80
C GLU A 58 11.06 -2.38 16.09
N PRO A 59 9.90 -3.09 16.05
CA PRO A 59 9.33 -3.77 14.89
C PRO A 59 8.71 -2.78 13.86
N PRO A 60 8.60 -3.17 12.58
CA PRO A 60 7.93 -2.36 11.57
C PRO A 60 6.44 -2.25 11.89
N ARG A 61 5.82 -1.10 11.59
CA ARG A 61 4.37 -0.91 11.77
C ARG A 61 3.58 -1.94 10.97
N SER A 62 2.47 -2.40 11.53
CA SER A 62 1.53 -3.26 10.81
C SER A 62 0.38 -2.43 10.23
N LEU A 63 -0.09 -2.80 9.04
CA LEU A 63 -1.25 -2.18 8.40
C LEU A 63 -2.06 -3.22 7.61
N LYS A 64 -3.29 -2.86 7.27
CA LYS A 64 -4.11 -3.73 6.41
C LYS A 64 -3.54 -3.73 5.00
N LEU A 65 -3.55 -4.88 4.34
CA LEU A 65 -3.12 -5.02 2.95
C LEU A 65 -3.83 -4.04 2.01
N VAL A 66 -5.14 -3.84 2.21
CA VAL A 66 -5.92 -2.86 1.44
C VAL A 66 -5.45 -1.42 1.70
N GLU A 67 -5.06 -1.08 2.94
CA GLU A 67 -4.50 0.25 3.23
C GLU A 67 -3.14 0.46 2.57
N LEU A 68 -2.31 -0.59 2.48
CA LEU A 68 -1.04 -0.56 1.76
C LEU A 68 -1.25 -0.29 0.27
N ALA A 69 -2.13 -1.05 -0.38
CA ALA A 69 -2.44 -0.89 -1.81
C ALA A 69 -3.03 0.50 -2.10
N GLU A 70 -4.00 0.95 -1.30
CA GLU A 70 -4.59 2.29 -1.46
C GLU A 70 -3.56 3.41 -1.25
N TRP A 71 -2.61 3.24 -0.32
CA TRP A 71 -1.55 4.21 -0.11
C TRP A 71 -0.57 4.26 -1.30
N LEU A 72 -0.19 3.11 -1.86
CA LEU A 72 0.64 3.06 -3.07
C LEU A 72 -0.06 3.73 -4.25
N GLU A 73 -1.34 3.44 -4.49
CA GLU A 73 -2.13 4.15 -5.50
C GLU A 73 -2.16 5.66 -5.24
N ALA A 74 -2.25 6.09 -3.98
CA ALA A 74 -2.28 7.50 -3.63
C ALA A 74 -0.96 8.23 -3.92
N ILE A 75 0.18 7.52 -3.94
CA ILE A 75 1.49 8.05 -4.33
C ILE A 75 1.61 8.15 -5.86
N LEU A 76 1.03 7.21 -6.59
CA LEU A 76 1.16 7.09 -8.05
C LEU A 76 0.19 7.98 -8.84
N LEU A 77 -0.77 8.64 -8.16
CA LEU A 77 -1.81 9.51 -8.73
C LEU A 77 -1.46 11.00 -8.71
#